data_AF-A0A822E3K6-F1
#
_entry.id   AF-A0A822E3K6-F1
#
_cell.length_a   1.000
_cell.length_b   1.000
_cell.length_c   1.000
_cell.angle_alpha   90.00
_cell.angle_beta   90.00
_cell.angle_gamma   90.00
#
_symmetry.space_group_name_H-M   'P 1'
#
loop_
_entity.id
_entity.type
_entity.pdbx_description
1 polymer ?
#
loop_
_entity_poly.entity_id
_entity_poly.type
_entity_poly.pdbx_seq_one_letter_code
_entity_poly.pdbx_strand_id
1 'polypeptide(L)'
;MKKIFNVINQAFSKLLPKDGQSPPVSNQFLCQLSNISQCLEIDGQDRFTLTLWNPTIHPVVQHVRVPVRTDYTVRDPTGQIVSSE
;
A
#
# COMPACT_ATOMS: atom_id res chain seq x y z
N MET A 1 -8.92 8.00 -15.83
CA MET A 1 -8.22 7.49 -14.62
C MET A 1 -8.24 5.96 -14.47
N LYS A 2 -9.35 5.24 -14.73
CA LYS A 2 -9.42 3.77 -14.58
C LYS A 2 -8.32 2.98 -15.32
N LYS A 3 -7.87 3.47 -16.48
CA LYS A 3 -6.87 2.80 -17.33
C LYS A 3 -5.50 2.63 -16.66
N ILE A 4 -4.98 3.68 -15.99
CA ILE A 4 -3.65 3.63 -15.34
C ILE A 4 -3.67 2.69 -14.14
N PHE A 5 -4.70 2.82 -13.31
CA PHE A 5 -4.92 1.94 -12.17
C PHE A 5 -4.97 0.47 -12.57
N ASN A 6 -5.67 0.14 -13.66
CA ASN A 6 -5.72 -1.21 -14.18
C ASN A 6 -4.34 -1.73 -14.61
N VAL A 7 -3.52 -0.88 -15.23
CA VAL A 7 -2.15 -1.25 -15.63
C VAL A 7 -1.27 -1.52 -14.40
N ILE A 8 -1.34 -0.66 -13.38
CA ILE A 8 -0.59 -0.85 -12.13
C ILE A 8 -1.01 -2.14 -11.44
N ASN A 9 -2.31 -2.38 -11.31
CA ASN A 9 -2.83 -3.60 -10.67
C ASN A 9 -2.45 -4.87 -11.46
N GLN A 10 -2.44 -4.80 -12.79
CA GLN A 10 -1.96 -5.90 -13.63
C GLN A 10 -0.46 -6.18 -13.47
N ALA A 11 0.34 -5.15 -13.20
CA ALA A 11 1.76 -5.34 -12.90
C ALA A 11 1.94 -5.98 -11.52
N PHE A 12 1.30 -5.42 -10.48
CA PHE A 12 1.44 -5.93 -9.13
C PHE A 12 0.87 -7.34 -8.92
N SER A 13 -0.19 -7.71 -9.62
CA SER A 13 -0.71 -9.09 -9.58
C SER A 13 0.29 -10.13 -10.07
N LYS A 14 1.28 -9.72 -10.87
CA LYS A 14 2.38 -10.58 -11.34
C LYS A 14 3.63 -10.48 -10.47
N LEU A 15 3.90 -9.32 -9.86
CA LEU A 15 5.16 -9.05 -9.16
C LEU A 15 5.16 -9.36 -7.66
N LEU A 16 4.00 -9.26 -7.00
CA LEU A 16 3.88 -9.46 -5.55
C LEU A 16 3.73 -10.93 -5.08
N PRO A 17 3.13 -11.86 -5.83
CA PRO A 17 3.04 -13.25 -5.39
C PRO A 17 4.45 -13.85 -5.25
N LYS A 18 4.71 -14.54 -4.13
CA LYS A 18 5.92 -15.35 -3.95
C LYS A 18 5.65 -16.76 -4.50
N ASP A 19 6.64 -17.39 -5.14
CA ASP A 19 6.55 -18.62 -5.94
C ASP A 19 5.41 -19.59 -5.53
N GLY A 20 4.48 -19.81 -6.47
CA GLY A 20 3.38 -20.78 -6.34
C GLY A 20 2.20 -20.35 -5.46
N GLN A 21 2.26 -19.18 -4.80
CA GLN A 21 1.12 -18.64 -4.06
C GLN A 21 0.22 -17.82 -4.99
N SER A 22 -1.09 -18.05 -4.89
CA SER A 22 -2.10 -17.19 -5.52
C SER A 22 -1.83 -15.73 -5.13
N PRO A 23 -1.95 -14.76 -6.05
CA PRO A 23 -1.70 -13.36 -5.74
C PRO A 23 -2.46 -12.96 -4.48
N PRO A 24 -1.77 -12.57 -3.40
CA PRO A 24 -2.47 -11.91 -2.34
C PRO A 24 -2.93 -10.59 -2.96
N VAL A 25 -4.24 -10.37 -2.96
CA VAL A 25 -4.89 -9.09 -3.28
C VAL A 25 -5.10 -8.83 -4.78
N SER A 26 -6.18 -9.41 -5.32
CA SER A 26 -6.78 -9.02 -6.60
C SER A 26 -7.46 -7.64 -6.59
N ASN A 27 -7.53 -6.96 -5.43
CA ASN A 27 -8.21 -5.66 -5.27
C ASN A 27 -7.33 -4.62 -4.57
N GLN A 28 -6.15 -4.33 -5.15
CA GLN A 28 -5.43 -3.13 -4.71
C GLN A 28 -6.22 -1.88 -5.07
N PHE A 29 -6.11 -0.83 -4.25
CA PHE A 29 -6.71 0.48 -4.48
C PHE A 29 -5.67 1.59 -4.29
N LEU A 30 -5.98 2.80 -4.76
CA LEU A 30 -5.11 3.97 -4.59
C LEU A 30 -5.85 5.03 -3.79
N CYS A 31 -5.22 5.55 -2.74
CA CYS A 31 -5.73 6.68 -1.96
C CYS A 31 -5.56 8.00 -2.74
N GLN A 32 -6.51 8.32 -3.63
CA GLN A 32 -6.44 9.50 -4.50
C GLN A 32 -6.68 10.83 -3.78
N LEU A 33 -7.31 10.81 -2.61
CA LEU A 33 -7.66 12.00 -1.81
C LEU A 33 -6.69 12.21 -0.63
N SER A 34 -5.50 11.61 -0.69
CA SER A 34 -4.48 11.72 0.36
C SER A 34 -3.99 13.17 0.56
N ASN A 35 -4.10 14.02 -0.45
CA ASN A 35 -3.81 15.45 -0.36
C ASN A 35 -4.70 16.21 0.64
N ILE A 36 -5.96 15.79 0.81
CA ILE A 36 -6.91 16.33 1.78
C ILE A 36 -7.03 15.44 3.02
N SER A 37 -6.02 14.60 3.28
CA SER A 37 -5.98 13.66 4.41
C SER A 37 -7.18 12.69 4.42
N GLN A 38 -7.62 12.23 3.24
CA GLN A 38 -8.71 11.24 3.12
C GLN A 38 -8.30 10.04 2.28
N CYS A 39 -8.79 8.86 2.67
CA CYS A 39 -8.76 7.65 1.83
C CYS A 39 -9.95 6.77 2.21
N LEU A 40 -10.95 6.71 1.33
CA LEU A 40 -12.23 6.05 1.60
C LEU A 40 -12.07 4.53 1.73
N GLU A 41 -11.04 3.98 1.10
CA GLU A 41 -10.82 2.55 1.00
C GLU A 41 -10.23 1.93 2.28
N ILE A 42 -9.52 2.72 3.09
CA ILE A 42 -9.03 2.31 4.41
C ILE A 42 -9.91 2.82 5.56
N ASP A 43 -10.97 3.56 5.23
CA ASP A 43 -11.80 4.21 6.22
C ASP A 43 -12.63 3.17 6.99
N GLY A 44 -12.29 2.96 8.26
CA GLY A 44 -12.90 1.92 9.11
C GLY A 44 -12.35 0.50 8.89
N GLN A 45 -11.21 0.33 8.22
CA GLN A 45 -10.56 -0.97 8.08
C GLN A 45 -9.60 -1.27 9.25
N ASP A 46 -9.91 -2.26 10.08
CA ASP A 46 -9.04 -2.64 11.22
C ASP A 46 -7.64 -3.10 10.81
N ARG A 47 -7.48 -3.57 9.57
CA ARG A 47 -6.20 -4.01 9.01
C ARG A 47 -6.17 -3.85 7.50
N PHE A 48 -5.09 -3.29 7.00
CA PHE A 48 -4.80 -3.21 5.57
C PHE A 48 -3.31 -3.38 5.31
N THR A 49 -2.97 -3.66 4.04
CA THR A 49 -1.58 -3.76 3.58
C THR A 49 -1.28 -2.60 2.65
N LEU A 50 -0.18 -1.88 2.93
CA LEU A 50 0.30 -0.82 2.06
C LEU A 50 1.41 -1.33 1.13
N THR A 51 1.26 -1.12 -0.16
CA THR A 51 2.33 -1.36 -1.15
C THR A 51 2.96 -0.02 -1.52
N LEU A 52 4.27 0.11 -1.30
CA LEU A 52 5.03 1.30 -1.65
C LEU A 52 5.91 1.02 -2.86
N TRP A 53 5.79 1.84 -3.90
CA TRP A 53 6.64 1.75 -5.09
C TRP A 53 7.57 2.95 -5.16
N ASN A 54 8.87 2.66 -5.20
CA ASN A 54 9.90 3.62 -5.56
C ASN A 54 10.21 3.50 -7.07
N PRO A 55 9.87 4.52 -7.89
CA PRO A 55 10.14 4.51 -9.33
C PRO A 55 11.60 4.88 -9.66
N THR A 56 12.42 5.24 -8.67
CA THR A 56 13.82 5.61 -8.89
C THR A 56 14.73 4.39 -8.88
N ILE A 57 15.90 4.52 -9.50
CA ILE A 57 16.92 3.45 -9.54
C ILE A 57 17.68 3.28 -8.22
N HIS A 58 17.52 4.22 -7.27
CA HIS A 58 18.27 4.24 -6.01
C HIS A 58 17.35 3.89 -4.84
N PRO A 59 17.87 3.29 -3.76
CA PRO A 59 17.11 3.12 -2.52
C PRO A 59 16.63 4.47 -1.95
N VAL A 60 15.42 4.50 -1.43
CA VAL A 60 14.79 5.69 -0.85
C VAL A 60 14.30 5.38 0.56
N VAL A 61 14.59 6.28 1.50
CA VAL A 61 14.01 6.28 2.85
C VAL A 61 13.22 7.57 3.01
N GLN A 62 11.91 7.44 3.20
CA GLN A 62 11.00 8.58 3.28
C GLN A 62 9.84 8.28 4.22
N HIS A 63 9.40 9.31 4.95
CA HIS A 63 8.18 9.25 5.74
C HIS A 63 6.96 9.16 4.84
N VAL A 64 6.08 8.18 5.10
CA VAL A 64 4.82 8.01 4.40
C VAL A 64 3.68 8.39 5.33
N ARG A 65 2.81 9.30 4.87
CA ARG A 65 1.62 9.74 5.62
C ARG A 65 0.39 9.02 5.11
N VAL A 66 -0.31 8.32 6.00
CA VAL A 66 -1.55 7.60 5.70
C VAL A 66 -2.68 8.15 6.59
N PRO A 67 -3.81 8.60 6.02
CA PRO A 67 -4.91 9.13 6.81
C PRO A 67 -5.70 7.99 7.47
N VAL A 68 -5.47 7.76 8.76
CA VAL A 68 -6.15 6.75 9.59
C VAL A 68 -7.01 7.39 10.67
N ARG A 69 -8.05 6.69 11.15
CA ARG A 69 -8.95 7.18 12.22
C ARG A 69 -8.47 6.87 13.64
N THR A 70 -7.75 5.76 13.81
CA THR A 70 -7.25 5.25 15.09
C THR A 70 -5.77 4.94 14.97
N ASP A 71 -5.14 4.59 16.08
CA ASP A 71 -3.74 4.18 16.10
C ASP A 71 -3.57 2.78 15.48
N TYR A 72 -2.50 2.60 14.70
CA TYR A 72 -2.14 1.32 14.08
C TYR A 72 -0.73 0.91 14.50
N THR A 73 -0.52 -0.41 14.66
CA THR A 73 0.84 -0.96 14.69
C THR A 73 1.33 -1.18 13.27
N VAL A 74 2.38 -0.47 12.87
CA VAL A 74 3.00 -0.63 11.55
C VAL A 74 4.02 -1.76 11.59
N ARG A 75 3.99 -2.64 10.59
CA ARG A 75 4.94 -3.74 10.43
C ARG A 75 5.61 -3.70 9.06
N ASP A 76 6.90 -4.02 9.03
CA ASP A 76 7.67 -4.15 7.79
C ASP A 76 7.39 -5.49 7.09
N PRO A 77 7.94 -5.72 5.88
CA PRO A 77 7.78 -6.99 5.17
C PRO A 77 8.35 -8.23 5.89
N THR A 78 9.21 -8.05 6.88
CA THR A 78 9.76 -9.14 7.72
C THR A 78 8.90 -9.42 8.96
N GLY A 79 7.88 -8.58 9.20
CA GLY A 79 6.96 -8.66 10.34
C GLY A 79 7.41 -7.88 11.57
N GLN A 80 8.54 -7.16 11.50
CA GLN A 80 9.06 -6.33 12.60
C GLN A 80 8.22 -5.07 12.75
N ILE A 81 8.02 -4.63 14.00
CA ILE A 81 7.29 -3.40 14.29
C ILE A 81 8.19 -2.21 13.92
N VAL A 82 7.65 -1.31 13.10
CA VAL A 82 8.31 -0.06 12.71
C VAL A 82 7.71 1.06 13.53
N SER A 83 8.56 1.98 14.00
CA SER A 83 8.08 3.18 14.70
C SER A 83 7.18 4.00 13.77
N SER A 84 5.99 4.34 14.27
CA SER A 84 5.04 5.24 13.62
C SER A 84 4.64 6.32 14.61
N GLU A 85 4.71 7.57 14.18
CA GLU A 85 4.31 8.76 14.93
C GLU A 85 3.06 9.39 14.31
#